data_AF-A0A6P0IX66-F1
#
_entry.id   AF-A0A6P0IX66-F1
#
_cell.length_a   1.000
_cell.length_b   1.000
_cell.length_c   1.000
_cell.angle_alpha   90.00
_cell.angle_beta   90.00
_cell.angle_gamma   90.00
#
_symmetry.space_group_name_H-M   'P 1'
#
loop_
_entity.id
_entity.type
_entity.pdbx_description
1 polymer ?
#
loop_
_entity_poly.entity_id
_entity_poly.type
_entity_poly.pdbx_seq_one_letter_code
_entity_poly.pdbx_strand_id
1 'polypeptide(L)'
;APTYTPEKIAQIQTSATRVLELREKMPVLEANIQDENWVDISSFIHGPLGDLGRSSNYLAGQLLPKDQKAAKEAAEVLLKSLVKIDEASVERNSQLALKNYEAALKNFDDFLELIPTS
;
A
#
# COMPACT_ATOMS: atom_id res chain seq x y z
N ALA A 1 -19.61 9.65 20.28
CA ALA A 1 -19.03 8.66 19.34
C ALA A 1 -17.82 8.03 20.01
N PRO A 2 -17.46 6.77 19.72
CA PRO A 2 -16.25 6.17 20.29
C PRO A 2 -15.02 6.95 19.83
N THR A 3 -14.05 7.10 20.73
CA THR A 3 -12.73 7.67 20.48
C THR A 3 -11.67 6.57 20.65
N TYR A 4 -10.51 6.75 20.02
CA TYR A 4 -9.42 5.80 20.19
C TYR A 4 -8.88 5.86 21.62
N THR A 5 -8.68 4.69 22.24
CA THR A 5 -7.96 4.58 23.51
C THR A 5 -6.47 4.30 23.23
N PRO A 6 -5.57 4.62 24.16
CA PRO A 6 -4.15 4.29 24.01
C PRO A 6 -3.90 2.80 23.74
N GLU A 7 -4.65 1.91 24.40
CA GLU A 7 -4.58 0.46 24.18
C GLU A 7 -5.00 0.08 22.77
N LYS A 8 -6.06 0.71 22.24
CA LYS A 8 -6.52 0.46 20.87
C LYS A 8 -5.52 0.96 19.84
N ILE A 9 -4.90 2.11 20.08
CA ILE A 9 -3.83 2.65 19.22
C ILE A 9 -2.63 1.71 19.21
N ALA A 10 -2.18 1.22 20.37
CA ALA A 10 -1.07 0.27 20.44
C ALA A 10 -1.33 -1.01 19.62
N GLN A 11 -2.55 -1.55 19.65
CA GLN A 11 -2.95 -2.70 18.83
C GLN A 11 -2.93 -2.39 17.32
N ILE A 12 -3.46 -1.22 16.94
CA ILE A 12 -3.47 -0.77 15.55
C ILE A 12 -2.04 -0.56 15.05
N GLN A 13 -1.19 0.10 15.82
CA GLN A 13 0.22 0.35 15.47
C GLN A 13 1.02 -0.94 15.35
N THR A 14 0.79 -1.91 16.23
CA THR A 14 1.37 -3.26 16.10
C THR A 14 1.01 -3.87 14.75
N SER A 15 -0.26 -3.76 14.36
CA SER A 15 -0.76 -4.30 13.07
C SER A 15 -0.29 -3.49 11.86
N ALA A 16 -0.03 -2.19 12.03
CA ALA A 16 0.48 -1.30 10.99
C ALA A 16 1.93 -1.61 10.60
N THR A 17 2.73 -2.19 11.51
CA THR A 17 4.14 -2.59 11.27
C THR A 17 4.30 -3.31 9.93
N ARG A 18 3.44 -4.29 9.65
CA ARG A 18 3.52 -5.07 8.40
C ARG A 18 3.31 -4.21 7.17
N VAL A 19 2.40 -3.25 7.22
CA VAL A 19 2.14 -2.34 6.11
C VAL A 19 3.30 -1.35 5.94
N LEU A 20 3.89 -0.87 7.04
CA LEU A 20 5.08 -0.01 7.00
C LEU A 20 6.29 -0.72 6.38
N GLU A 21 6.55 -1.98 6.73
CA GLU A 21 7.61 -2.77 6.10
C GLU A 21 7.42 -2.93 4.58
N LEU A 22 6.17 -3.02 4.12
CA LEU A 22 5.85 -3.08 2.69
C LEU A 22 6.06 -1.72 2.01
N ARG A 23 5.78 -0.61 2.71
CA ARG A 23 6.08 0.74 2.23
C ARG A 23 7.57 0.97 2.02
N GLU A 24 8.39 0.47 2.94
CA GLU A 24 9.87 0.55 2.87
C GLU A 24 10.47 -0.23 1.70
N LYS A 25 9.72 -1.19 1.13
CA LYS A 25 10.12 -1.99 -0.02
C LYS A 25 9.87 -1.29 -1.36
N MET A 26 9.05 -0.24 -1.41
CA MET A 26 8.70 0.47 -2.64
C MET A 26 9.90 0.98 -3.46
N PRO A 27 11.01 1.46 -2.87
CA PRO A 27 12.18 1.90 -3.66
C PRO A 27 12.81 0.79 -4.52
N VAL A 28 12.65 -0.49 -4.15
CA VAL A 28 13.10 -1.62 -4.98
C VAL A 28 12.27 -1.72 -6.26
N LEU A 29 10.96 -1.44 -6.17
CA LEU A 29 10.08 -1.41 -7.33
C LEU A 29 10.45 -0.26 -8.28
N GLU A 30 10.82 0.89 -7.74
CA GLU A 30 11.32 2.02 -8.54
C GLU A 30 12.58 1.69 -9.31
N ALA A 31 13.57 1.08 -8.65
CA ALA A 31 14.80 0.64 -9.29
C ALA A 31 14.51 -0.33 -10.44
N ASN A 32 13.64 -1.32 -10.23
CA ASN A 32 13.23 -2.25 -11.29
C ASN A 32 12.53 -1.55 -12.47
N ILE A 33 11.73 -0.51 -12.22
CA ILE A 33 11.10 0.30 -13.27
C ILE A 33 12.15 1.09 -14.06
N GLN A 34 13.10 1.72 -13.38
CA GLN A 34 14.17 2.50 -14.00
C GLN A 34 15.10 1.62 -14.85
N ASP A 35 15.36 0.40 -14.40
CA ASP A 35 16.17 -0.60 -15.10
C ASP A 35 15.39 -1.36 -16.19
N GLU A 36 14.11 -1.03 -16.41
CA GLU A 36 13.22 -1.71 -17.36
C GLU A 36 13.15 -3.24 -17.13
N ASN A 37 13.28 -3.65 -15.87
CA ASN A 37 13.33 -5.05 -15.48
C ASN A 37 11.92 -5.62 -15.28
N TRP A 38 11.19 -5.79 -16.40
CA TRP A 38 9.77 -6.14 -16.44
C TRP A 38 9.41 -7.41 -15.64
N VAL A 39 10.28 -8.42 -15.69
CA VAL A 39 10.06 -9.69 -14.98
C VAL A 39 10.14 -9.47 -13.46
N ASP A 40 11.10 -8.67 -13.01
CA ASP A 40 11.27 -8.38 -11.59
C ASP A 40 10.20 -7.41 -11.07
N ILE A 41 9.68 -6.48 -11.89
CA ILE A 41 8.53 -5.64 -11.52
C ILE A 41 7.31 -6.53 -11.16
N SER A 42 6.91 -7.42 -12.06
CA SER A 42 5.76 -8.29 -11.83
C SER A 42 6.00 -9.27 -10.67
N SER A 43 7.19 -9.88 -10.61
CA SER A 43 7.57 -10.79 -9.53
C SER A 43 7.59 -10.08 -8.17
N PHE A 44 8.00 -8.81 -8.13
CA PHE A 44 8.02 -8.02 -6.91
C PHE A 44 6.61 -7.69 -6.39
N ILE A 45 5.70 -7.33 -7.30
CA ILE A 45 4.31 -7.01 -6.98
C ILE A 45 3.58 -8.25 -6.43
N HIS A 46 3.74 -9.41 -7.08
CA HIS A 46 3.06 -10.64 -6.67
C HIS A 46 3.76 -11.40 -5.53
N GLY A 47 5.04 -11.12 -5.27
CA GLY A 47 5.83 -11.73 -4.21
C GLY A 47 5.98 -10.80 -2.98
N PRO A 48 7.09 -10.05 -2.86
CA PRO A 48 7.35 -9.11 -1.77
C PRO A 48 6.18 -8.19 -1.39
N LEU A 49 5.41 -7.68 -2.35
CA LEU A 49 4.24 -6.83 -2.10
C LEU A 49 2.90 -7.57 -2.14
N GLY A 50 2.89 -8.88 -2.42
CA GLY A 50 1.66 -9.65 -2.64
C GLY A 50 0.74 -9.72 -1.41
N ASP A 51 1.31 -9.53 -0.22
CA ASP A 51 0.56 -9.51 1.05
C ASP A 51 -0.06 -8.13 1.37
N LEU A 52 0.23 -7.07 0.59
CA LEU A 52 -0.26 -5.72 0.86
C LEU A 52 -1.77 -5.67 0.97
N GLY A 53 -2.48 -6.36 0.08
CA GLY A 53 -3.95 -6.34 0.07
C GLY A 53 -4.57 -7.00 1.28
N ARG A 54 -3.96 -8.05 1.80
CA ARG A 54 -4.42 -8.68 3.05
C ARG A 54 -4.12 -7.78 4.24
N SER A 55 -2.90 -7.27 4.31
CA SER A 55 -2.41 -6.47 5.44
C SER A 55 -3.12 -5.12 5.57
N SER A 56 -3.35 -4.41 4.47
CA SER A 56 -4.08 -3.13 4.48
C SER A 56 -5.56 -3.31 4.84
N ASN A 57 -6.23 -4.34 4.31
CA ASN A 57 -7.62 -4.64 4.65
C ASN A 57 -7.79 -5.05 6.12
N TYR A 58 -6.84 -5.85 6.65
CA TYR A 58 -6.85 -6.23 8.05
C TYR A 58 -6.71 -5.00 8.95
N LEU A 59 -5.74 -4.12 8.65
CA LEU A 59 -5.52 -2.88 9.39
C LEU A 59 -6.75 -1.96 9.35
N ALA A 60 -7.34 -1.75 8.17
CA ALA A 60 -8.55 -0.95 8.01
C ALA A 60 -9.72 -1.51 8.84
N GLY A 61 -9.83 -2.84 8.96
CA GLY A 61 -10.85 -3.51 9.77
C GLY A 61 -10.67 -3.34 11.28
N GLN A 62 -9.47 -2.98 11.75
CA GLN A 62 -9.22 -2.72 13.17
C GLN A 62 -9.64 -1.32 13.61
N LEU A 63 -9.85 -0.39 12.69
CA LEU A 63 -10.26 0.97 13.01
C LEU A 63 -11.66 1.02 13.63
N LEU A 64 -11.99 2.15 14.27
CA LEU A 64 -13.34 2.39 14.76
C LEU A 64 -14.33 2.38 13.59
N PRO A 65 -15.58 1.93 13.79
CA PRO A 65 -16.56 1.78 12.70
C PRO A 65 -16.73 3.01 11.81
N LYS A 66 -16.60 4.22 12.38
CA LYS A 66 -16.66 5.50 11.65
C LYS A 66 -15.52 5.71 10.65
N ASP A 67 -14.35 5.12 10.87
CA ASP A 67 -13.14 5.34 10.06
C ASP A 67 -12.87 4.17 9.09
N GLN A 68 -13.47 2.99 9.35
CA GLN A 68 -13.23 1.79 8.53
C GLN A 68 -13.55 1.99 7.05
N LYS A 69 -14.62 2.72 6.74
CA LYS A 69 -15.05 2.91 5.34
C LYS A 69 -13.97 3.63 4.53
N ALA A 70 -13.51 4.77 5.04
CA ALA A 70 -12.48 5.57 4.38
C ALA A 70 -11.17 4.78 4.24
N ALA A 71 -10.74 4.05 5.29
CA ALA A 71 -9.52 3.25 5.23
C ALA A 71 -9.61 2.09 4.24
N LYS A 72 -10.77 1.42 4.12
CA LYS A 72 -10.98 0.37 3.11
C LYS A 72 -10.95 0.93 1.69
N GLU A 73 -11.60 2.06 1.46
CA GLU A 73 -11.58 2.74 0.16
C GLU A 73 -10.15 3.15 -0.22
N ALA A 74 -9.38 3.71 0.72
CA ALA A 74 -7.97 4.03 0.51
C ALA A 74 -7.11 2.79 0.23
N ALA A 75 -7.33 1.69 0.97
CA ALA A 75 -6.64 0.42 0.71
C ALA A 75 -6.93 -0.13 -0.69
N GLU A 76 -8.18 -0.06 -1.15
CA GLU A 76 -8.55 -0.47 -2.51
C GLU A 76 -7.85 0.38 -3.58
N VAL A 77 -7.78 1.70 -3.38
CA VAL A 77 -7.10 2.63 -4.29
C VAL A 77 -5.60 2.35 -4.34
N LEU A 78 -4.97 2.07 -3.20
CA LEU A 78 -3.59 1.64 -3.13
C LEU A 78 -3.35 0.35 -3.94
N LEU A 79 -4.17 -0.68 -3.75
CA LEU A 79 -4.02 -1.95 -4.47
C LEU A 79 -4.22 -1.79 -5.98
N LYS A 80 -5.21 -1.00 -6.40
CA LYS A 80 -5.42 -0.67 -7.82
C LYS A 80 -4.21 0.03 -8.43
N SER A 81 -3.42 0.77 -7.63
CA SER A 81 -2.21 1.42 -8.11
C SER A 81 -1.11 0.41 -8.42
N LEU A 82 -0.94 -0.63 -7.59
CA LEU A 82 0.00 -1.72 -7.89
C LEU A 82 -0.39 -2.49 -9.15
N VAL A 83 -1.69 -2.77 -9.34
CA VAL A 83 -2.19 -3.41 -10.58
C VAL A 83 -1.81 -2.59 -11.81
N LYS A 84 -1.96 -1.27 -11.76
CA LYS A 84 -1.58 -0.39 -12.88
C LYS A 84 -0.08 -0.38 -13.17
N ILE A 85 0.77 -0.58 -12.16
CA ILE A 85 2.23 -0.75 -12.37
C ILE A 85 2.48 -2.08 -13.10
N ASP A 86 1.85 -3.16 -12.65
CA ASP A 86 1.97 -4.48 -13.26
C ASP A 86 1.48 -4.46 -14.73
N GLU A 87 0.33 -3.86 -15.00
CA GLU A 87 -0.21 -3.65 -16.36
C GLU A 87 0.77 -2.87 -17.25
N ALA A 88 1.31 -1.75 -16.76
CA ALA A 88 2.29 -0.96 -17.48
C ALA A 88 3.61 -1.73 -17.74
N SER A 89 3.97 -2.65 -16.84
CA SER A 89 5.14 -3.53 -16.99
C SER A 89 4.93 -4.58 -18.08
N VAL A 90 3.71 -5.13 -18.20
CA VAL A 90 3.32 -6.03 -19.29
C VAL A 90 3.38 -5.31 -20.64
N GLU A 91 2.97 -4.05 -20.68
CA GLU A 91 3.07 -3.18 -21.86
C GLU A 91 4.50 -2.66 -22.12
N ARG A 92 5.45 -2.92 -21.21
CA ARG A 92 6.84 -2.42 -21.25
C ARG A 92 6.91 -0.90 -21.39
N ASN A 93 6.03 -0.20 -20.67
CA ASN A 93 5.91 1.25 -20.73
C ASN A 93 6.49 1.89 -19.46
N SER A 94 7.78 2.19 -19.48
CA SER A 94 8.55 2.70 -18.32
C SER A 94 7.99 4.03 -17.80
N GLN A 95 7.55 4.92 -18.70
CA GLN A 95 6.95 6.21 -18.32
C GLN A 95 5.61 6.02 -17.61
N LEU A 96 4.77 5.12 -18.11
CA LEU A 96 3.48 4.81 -17.48
C LEU A 96 3.68 4.07 -16.15
N ALA A 97 4.63 3.14 -16.08
CA ALA A 97 4.97 2.42 -14.87
C ALA A 97 5.47 3.37 -13.78
N LEU A 98 6.37 4.33 -14.11
CA LEU A 98 6.86 5.33 -13.18
C LEU A 98 5.76 6.26 -12.68
N LYS A 99 4.89 6.74 -13.57
CA LYS A 99 3.71 7.54 -13.19
C LYS A 99 2.78 6.77 -12.25
N ASN A 100 2.55 5.48 -12.52
CA ASN A 100 1.71 4.64 -11.66
C ASN A 100 2.40 4.34 -10.33
N TYR A 101 3.73 4.24 -10.29
CA TYR A 101 4.53 4.13 -9.07
C TYR A 101 4.42 5.36 -8.18
N GLU A 102 4.56 6.57 -8.73
CA GLU A 102 4.35 7.82 -7.99
C GLU A 102 2.93 7.90 -7.39
N ALA A 103 1.93 7.51 -8.17
CA ALA A 103 0.55 7.42 -7.69
C ALA A 103 0.40 6.36 -6.57
N ALA A 104 1.08 5.21 -6.69
CA ALA A 104 1.06 4.19 -5.67
C ALA A 104 1.70 4.67 -4.36
N LEU A 105 2.83 5.39 -4.42
CA LEU A 105 3.45 6.02 -3.25
C LEU A 105 2.47 6.97 -2.56
N LYS A 106 1.85 7.87 -3.32
CA LYS A 106 0.86 8.81 -2.79
C LYS A 106 -0.32 8.09 -2.13
N ASN A 107 -0.89 7.10 -2.80
CA ASN A 107 -2.03 6.34 -2.27
C ASN A 107 -1.65 5.49 -1.05
N PHE A 108 -0.38 5.10 -0.93
CA PHE A 108 0.14 4.44 0.25
C PHE A 108 0.18 5.40 1.42
N ASP A 109 0.74 6.59 1.20
CA ASP A 109 0.85 7.63 2.23
C ASP A 109 -0.55 8.10 2.66
N ASP A 110 -1.48 8.32 1.71
CA ASP A 110 -2.88 8.65 1.99
C ASP A 110 -3.57 7.56 2.85
N PHE A 111 -3.28 6.27 2.61
CA PHE A 111 -3.80 5.19 3.45
C PHE A 111 -3.20 5.22 4.88
N LEU A 112 -1.90 5.46 4.99
CA LEU A 112 -1.20 5.52 6.28
C LEU A 112 -1.64 6.73 7.12
N GLU A 113 -1.98 7.86 6.50
CA GLU A 113 -2.51 9.04 7.18
C GLU A 113 -3.86 8.79 7.89
N LEU A 114 -4.61 7.77 7.46
CA LEU A 114 -5.86 7.36 8.11
C LEU A 114 -5.64 6.49 9.35
N ILE A 115 -4.40 6.07 9.62
CA ILE A 115 -4.06 5.20 10.74
C ILE A 115 -3.77 6.04 11.98
N PRO A 116 -4.54 5.88 13.08
CA PRO A 116 -4.38 6.69 14.29
C PRO A 116 -3.05 6.41 14.99
N THR A 117 -2.33 7.47 15.35
CA THR A 117 -1.00 7.42 15.99
C THR A 117 -0.99 7.93 17.44
N SER A 118 -2.09 8.54 17.92
CA SER A 118 -2.19 9.16 19.25
C SER A 118 -3.63 9.22 19.75
#